data_AF-A0A7Z9KYG3-F1
#
_entry.id   AF-A0A7Z9KYG3-F1
#
_cell.length_a   1.000
_cell.length_b   1.000
_cell.length_c   1.000
_cell.angle_alpha   90.00
_cell.angle_beta   90.00
_cell.angle_gamma   90.00
#
_symmetry.space_group_name_H-M   'P 1'
#
loop_
_entity.id
_entity.type
_entity.pdbx_description
1 polymer ?
#
loop_
_entity_poly.entity_id
_entity_poly.type
_entity_poly.pdbx_seq_one_letter_code
_entity_poly.pdbx_strand_id
1 'polypeptide(L)'
;MNCDDDDPCTTGEYCTEGNCVQPGLAMDCNDDDECTTEVCISEEGGCIYTNLANDTPCFLSWCVESACKEGVCSSDQAPDCDDGIPCTVDQCIEGQGCSNLLLDCDDGLECTSESCNEVTGECDYVTDDAACGDGIECSTNQCVVGQGCVDDFPEGCCAVSLDEGFESGTASE
;
A
#
# COMPACT_ATOMS: atom_id res chain seq x y z
N MET A 1 -36.95 -38.27 25.74
CA MET A 1 -37.70 -37.81 24.56
C MET A 1 -36.69 -37.11 23.69
N ASN A 2 -36.45 -37.61 22.48
CA ASN A 2 -35.68 -36.86 21.49
C ASN A 2 -36.67 -35.94 20.77
N CYS A 3 -36.31 -34.67 20.62
CA CYS A 3 -37.17 -33.63 20.03
C CYS A 3 -36.73 -33.29 18.60
N ASP A 4 -35.76 -34.03 18.06
CA ASP A 4 -35.33 -34.01 16.66
C ASP A 4 -36.52 -34.32 15.72
N ASP A 5 -36.75 -33.46 14.73
CA ASP A 5 -37.76 -33.65 13.67
C ASP A 5 -37.23 -34.43 12.46
N ASP A 6 -35.97 -34.89 12.50
CA ASP A 6 -35.27 -35.52 11.39
C ASP A 6 -35.20 -34.62 10.13
N ASP A 7 -35.48 -33.31 10.26
CA ASP A 7 -35.36 -32.34 9.17
C ASP A 7 -33.93 -31.77 9.16
N PRO A 8 -33.12 -32.04 8.12
CA PRO A 8 -31.73 -31.57 8.06
C PRO A 8 -31.62 -30.06 7.89
N CYS A 9 -32.72 -29.35 7.63
CA CYS A 9 -32.77 -27.90 7.49
C CYS A 9 -33.26 -27.16 8.73
N THR A 10 -33.44 -27.88 9.84
CA THR A 10 -33.68 -27.29 11.15
C THR A 10 -32.63 -27.77 12.16
N THR A 11 -32.38 -26.95 13.17
CA THR A 11 -31.48 -27.31 14.27
C THR A 11 -31.92 -26.66 15.58
N GLY A 12 -31.44 -27.22 16.69
CA GLY A 12 -31.66 -26.64 18.01
C GLY A 12 -33.05 -26.92 18.56
N GLU A 13 -33.65 -28.04 18.17
CA GLU A 13 -34.87 -28.58 18.76
C GLU A 13 -34.58 -28.96 20.22
N TYR A 14 -35.47 -28.54 21.11
CA TYR A 14 -35.34 -28.88 22.52
C TYR A 14 -36.70 -29.14 23.15
N CYS A 15 -36.67 -29.84 24.27
CA CYS A 15 -37.87 -30.18 25.01
C CYS A 15 -38.04 -29.22 26.19
N THR A 16 -39.23 -28.62 26.31
CA THR A 16 -39.64 -27.80 27.45
C THR A 16 -40.90 -28.38 28.08
N GLU A 17 -40.86 -28.65 29.39
CA GLU A 17 -41.97 -29.23 30.16
C GLU A 17 -42.58 -30.50 29.55
N GLY A 18 -41.75 -31.32 28.88
CA GLY A 18 -42.18 -32.57 28.23
C GLY A 18 -42.82 -32.40 26.85
N ASN A 19 -42.81 -31.19 26.28
CA ASN A 19 -43.23 -30.91 24.91
C ASN A 19 -42.02 -30.52 24.05
N CYS A 20 -42.00 -30.99 22.80
CA CYS A 20 -41.00 -30.57 21.82
C CYS A 20 -41.31 -29.15 21.34
N VAL A 21 -40.27 -28.31 21.22
CA VAL A 21 -40.34 -27.02 20.52
C VAL A 21 -39.83 -27.25 19.10
N GLN A 22 -40.74 -27.19 18.13
CA GLN A 22 -40.48 -27.42 16.70
C GLN A 22 -41.27 -26.42 15.82
N PRO A 23 -40.79 -26.11 14.60
CA PRO A 23 -39.46 -26.48 14.09
C PRO A 23 -38.35 -25.79 14.89
N GLY A 24 -37.14 -26.33 14.82
CA GLY A 24 -35.96 -25.64 15.33
C GLY A 24 -35.68 -24.32 14.60
N LEU A 25 -34.47 -23.80 14.79
CA LEU A 25 -33.95 -22.69 13.98
C LEU A 25 -33.62 -23.21 12.58
N ALA A 26 -33.84 -22.37 11.56
CA ALA A 26 -33.42 -22.70 10.20
C ALA A 26 -31.90 -22.92 10.16
N MET A 27 -31.47 -23.97 9.46
CA MET A 27 -30.06 -24.24 9.21
C MET A 27 -29.45 -23.07 8.42
N ASP A 28 -28.34 -22.54 8.93
CA ASP A 28 -27.53 -21.57 8.22
C ASP A 28 -26.58 -22.31 7.28
N CYS A 29 -26.78 -22.14 5.98
CA CYS A 29 -25.99 -22.80 4.97
C CYS A 29 -24.83 -21.97 4.44
N ASN A 30 -24.66 -20.72 4.90
CA ASN A 30 -23.62 -19.82 4.40
C ASN A 30 -22.23 -20.47 4.49
N ASP A 31 -21.57 -20.70 3.36
CA ASP A 31 -20.20 -21.23 3.28
C ASP A 31 -19.10 -20.16 3.23
N ASP A 32 -19.48 -18.89 3.33
CA ASP A 32 -18.61 -17.72 3.18
C ASP A 32 -17.95 -17.59 1.79
N ASP A 33 -18.45 -18.29 0.77
CA ASP A 33 -18.04 -18.12 -0.63
C ASP A 33 -19.04 -17.25 -1.39
N GLU A 34 -18.62 -16.02 -1.73
CA GLU A 34 -19.45 -15.09 -2.52
C GLU A 34 -19.81 -15.60 -3.92
N CYS A 35 -19.15 -16.65 -4.40
CA CYS A 35 -19.40 -17.28 -5.68
C CYS A 35 -20.33 -18.48 -5.64
N THR A 36 -20.91 -18.78 -4.49
CA THR A 36 -22.00 -19.74 -4.35
C THR A 36 -23.28 -19.02 -3.91
N THR A 37 -24.41 -19.69 -4.15
CA THR A 37 -25.65 -19.40 -3.44
C THR A 37 -26.06 -20.65 -2.73
N GLU A 38 -26.41 -20.51 -1.46
CA GLU A 38 -26.88 -21.61 -0.64
C GLU A 38 -28.39 -21.59 -0.42
N VAL A 39 -28.99 -22.77 -0.51
CA VAL A 39 -30.36 -23.03 -0.06
C VAL A 39 -30.37 -24.33 0.70
N CYS A 40 -30.99 -24.35 1.88
CA CYS A 40 -31.28 -25.60 2.55
C CYS A 40 -32.53 -26.25 1.94
N ILE A 41 -32.39 -27.50 1.45
CA ILE A 41 -33.48 -28.28 0.89
C ILE A 41 -33.56 -29.62 1.63
N SER A 42 -34.61 -29.78 2.45
CA SER A 42 -34.79 -30.99 3.27
C SER A 42 -34.89 -32.27 2.43
N GLU A 43 -35.51 -32.19 1.24
CA GLU A 43 -35.65 -33.34 0.31
C GLU A 43 -34.30 -33.79 -0.29
N GLU A 44 -33.34 -32.88 -0.42
CA GLU A 44 -31.98 -33.16 -0.90
C GLU A 44 -31.01 -33.49 0.26
N GLY A 45 -31.51 -33.46 1.50
CA GLY A 45 -30.75 -33.86 2.67
C GLY A 45 -29.92 -32.75 3.34
N GLY A 46 -30.16 -31.47 3.01
CA GLY A 46 -29.50 -30.35 3.69
C GLY A 46 -29.10 -29.20 2.76
N CYS A 47 -27.94 -28.58 3.02
CA CYS A 47 -27.44 -27.42 2.28
C CYS A 47 -27.02 -27.77 0.87
N ILE A 48 -27.55 -27.02 -0.10
CA ILE A 48 -27.21 -27.12 -1.52
C ILE A 48 -26.53 -25.83 -1.94
N TYR A 49 -25.33 -25.98 -2.48
CA TYR A 49 -24.48 -24.89 -2.98
C TYR A 49 -24.54 -24.86 -4.49
N THR A 50 -24.97 -23.74 -5.05
CA THR A 50 -25.04 -23.53 -6.49
C THR A 50 -24.06 -22.45 -6.89
N ASN A 51 -23.11 -22.79 -7.76
CA ASN A 51 -22.16 -21.83 -8.30
C ASN A 51 -22.89 -20.70 -9.02
N LEU A 52 -22.47 -19.46 -8.76
CA LEU A 52 -22.82 -18.33 -9.58
C LEU A 52 -22.20 -18.47 -10.98
N ALA A 53 -22.73 -17.70 -11.93
CA ALA A 53 -22.20 -17.68 -13.28
C ALA A 53 -20.74 -17.21 -13.28
N ASN A 54 -19.93 -17.73 -14.20
CA ASN A 54 -18.60 -17.20 -14.42
C ASN A 54 -18.66 -15.70 -14.74
N ASP A 55 -17.62 -14.97 -14.36
CA ASP A 55 -17.50 -13.52 -14.52
C ASP A 55 -18.48 -12.70 -13.65
N THR A 56 -19.22 -13.34 -12.74
CA THR A 56 -19.98 -12.63 -11.70
C THR A 56 -18.99 -11.92 -10.77
N PRO A 57 -19.09 -10.60 -10.55
CA PRO A 57 -18.19 -9.88 -9.65
C PRO A 57 -18.27 -10.45 -8.23
N CYS A 58 -17.11 -10.65 -7.63
CA CYS A 58 -16.96 -11.08 -6.25
C CYS A 58 -15.74 -10.37 -5.65
N PHE A 59 -15.60 -10.37 -4.34
CA PHE A 59 -14.57 -9.59 -3.66
C PHE A 59 -13.50 -10.47 -3.01
N LEU A 60 -12.29 -10.47 -3.57
CA LEU A 60 -11.11 -11.06 -2.92
C LEU A 60 -10.28 -10.05 -2.13
N SER A 61 -9.93 -8.94 -2.77
CA SER A 61 -9.08 -7.90 -2.20
C SER A 61 -9.44 -6.56 -2.83
N TRP A 62 -9.17 -5.49 -2.09
CA TRP A 62 -9.26 -4.11 -2.59
C TRP A 62 -8.33 -3.82 -3.78
N CYS A 63 -7.35 -4.70 -4.00
CA CYS A 63 -6.31 -4.52 -5.00
C CYS A 63 -6.52 -5.33 -6.26
N VAL A 64 -7.54 -6.17 -6.34
CA VAL A 64 -7.65 -7.11 -7.43
C VAL A 64 -9.10 -7.14 -7.88
N GLU A 65 -9.33 -6.85 -9.16
CA GLU A 65 -10.64 -7.13 -9.75
C GLU A 65 -10.81 -8.65 -9.80
N SER A 66 -11.80 -9.14 -9.06
CA SER A 66 -12.09 -10.57 -8.93
C SER A 66 -13.48 -10.90 -9.42
N ALA A 67 -13.60 -12.10 -9.98
CA ALA A 67 -14.85 -12.63 -10.46
C ALA A 67 -14.92 -14.14 -10.23
N CYS A 68 -16.14 -14.64 -10.19
CA CYS A 68 -16.40 -16.06 -10.01
C CYS A 68 -15.89 -16.85 -11.21
N LYS A 69 -15.17 -17.94 -10.91
CA LYS A 69 -14.69 -18.90 -11.90
C LYS A 69 -14.87 -20.30 -11.33
N GLU A 70 -15.77 -21.06 -11.95
CA GLU A 70 -16.11 -22.42 -11.50
C GLU A 70 -16.58 -22.48 -10.04
N GLY A 71 -17.26 -21.43 -9.56
CA GLY A 71 -17.79 -21.35 -8.20
C GLY A 71 -16.83 -20.83 -7.16
N VAL A 72 -15.61 -20.43 -7.55
CA VAL A 72 -14.63 -19.85 -6.64
C VAL A 72 -14.36 -18.41 -7.03
N CYS A 73 -14.34 -17.51 -6.04
CA CYS A 73 -13.91 -16.13 -6.29
C CYS A 73 -12.41 -16.12 -6.63
N SER A 74 -12.07 -15.65 -7.83
CA SER A 74 -10.71 -15.71 -8.36
C SER A 74 -10.38 -14.45 -9.16
N SER A 75 -9.10 -14.22 -9.42
CA SER A 75 -8.68 -13.21 -10.39
C SER A 75 -7.51 -13.71 -11.19
N ASP A 76 -7.51 -13.36 -12.48
CA ASP A 76 -6.41 -13.59 -13.40
C ASP A 76 -5.57 -12.32 -13.61
N GLN A 77 -5.90 -11.19 -12.95
CA GLN A 77 -5.23 -9.91 -13.14
C GLN A 77 -4.45 -9.48 -11.89
N ALA A 78 -3.26 -8.91 -12.11
CA ALA A 78 -2.52 -8.23 -11.06
C ALA A 78 -3.23 -6.89 -10.71
N PRO A 79 -3.05 -6.36 -9.50
CA PRO A 79 -3.45 -5.01 -9.16
C PRO A 79 -2.93 -4.01 -10.20
N ASP A 80 -3.84 -3.29 -10.84
CA ASP A 80 -3.49 -2.18 -11.71
C ASP A 80 -4.07 -0.90 -11.09
N CYS A 81 -3.18 -0.12 -10.48
CA CYS A 81 -3.51 1.20 -9.93
C CYS A 81 -2.94 2.32 -10.80
N ASP A 82 -2.38 2.01 -11.97
CA ASP A 82 -1.82 2.99 -12.89
C ASP A 82 -2.90 3.98 -13.31
N ASP A 83 -2.74 5.25 -12.95
CA ASP A 83 -3.67 6.32 -13.34
C ASP A 83 -3.23 7.07 -14.61
N GLY A 84 -2.12 6.64 -15.20
CA GLY A 84 -1.52 7.22 -16.39
C GLY A 84 -0.88 8.59 -16.17
N ILE A 85 -0.67 9.01 -14.92
CA ILE A 85 0.03 10.25 -14.58
C ILE A 85 1.49 9.90 -14.26
N PRO A 86 2.48 10.28 -15.08
CA PRO A 86 3.87 9.84 -14.87
C PRO A 86 4.50 10.31 -13.55
N CYS A 87 4.01 11.42 -13.01
CA CYS A 87 4.50 12.02 -11.77
C CYS A 87 3.72 11.59 -10.53
N THR A 88 3.16 10.37 -10.54
CA THR A 88 2.59 9.71 -9.38
C THR A 88 3.29 8.39 -9.07
N VAL A 89 3.22 8.00 -7.80
CA VAL A 89 3.55 6.65 -7.33
C VAL A 89 2.22 5.95 -7.10
N ASP A 90 1.95 4.99 -7.97
CA ASP A 90 0.73 4.21 -7.94
C ASP A 90 0.95 2.95 -7.11
N GLN A 91 0.17 2.82 -6.05
CA GLN A 91 0.28 1.70 -5.14
C GLN A 91 -1.10 1.21 -4.75
N CYS A 92 -1.27 -0.11 -4.71
CA CYS A 92 -2.40 -0.66 -4.02
C CYS A 92 -2.11 -0.89 -2.53
N ILE A 93 -2.99 -0.36 -1.68
CA ILE A 93 -2.94 -0.53 -0.23
C ILE A 93 -4.09 -1.43 0.20
N GLU A 94 -3.77 -2.59 0.77
CA GLU A 94 -4.75 -3.52 1.32
C GLU A 94 -5.69 -2.84 2.33
N GLY A 95 -7.01 -2.97 2.11
CA GLY A 95 -8.05 -2.33 2.93
C GLY A 95 -8.37 -0.87 2.57
N GLN A 96 -7.60 -0.24 1.67
CA GLN A 96 -7.85 1.13 1.17
C GLN A 96 -8.10 1.18 -0.34
N GLY A 97 -7.55 0.23 -1.10
CA GLY A 97 -7.59 0.21 -2.56
C GLY A 97 -6.42 0.97 -3.18
N CYS A 98 -6.62 1.45 -4.41
CA CYS A 98 -5.60 2.20 -5.12
C CYS A 98 -5.34 3.57 -4.49
N SER A 99 -4.05 3.90 -4.37
CA SER A 99 -3.53 5.16 -3.87
C SER A 99 -2.48 5.67 -4.85
N ASN A 100 -2.71 6.87 -5.37
CA ASN A 100 -1.82 7.53 -6.31
C ASN A 100 -1.32 8.80 -5.63
N LEU A 101 -0.06 8.78 -5.20
CA LEU A 101 0.55 9.89 -4.50
C LEU A 101 1.48 10.62 -5.45
N LEU A 102 1.63 11.94 -5.29
CA LEU A 102 2.62 12.68 -6.07
C LEU A 102 4.01 12.07 -5.85
N LEU A 103 4.75 11.89 -6.95
CA LEU A 103 6.14 11.47 -6.90
C LEU A 103 6.96 12.53 -6.17
N ASP A 104 7.57 12.13 -5.07
CA ASP A 104 8.51 12.96 -4.33
C ASP A 104 9.90 12.83 -4.96
N CYS A 105 10.39 13.91 -5.55
CA CYS A 105 11.69 13.95 -6.21
C CYS A 105 12.80 14.52 -5.33
N ASP A 106 12.49 14.98 -4.12
CA ASP A 106 13.45 15.55 -3.19
C ASP A 106 14.53 14.51 -2.86
N ASP A 107 15.79 14.79 -3.22
CA ASP A 107 16.94 13.93 -2.90
C ASP A 107 17.62 14.31 -1.56
N GLY A 108 17.07 15.32 -0.87
CA GLY A 108 17.55 15.85 0.39
C GLY A 108 18.80 16.72 0.27
N LEU A 109 19.19 17.14 -0.94
CA LEU A 109 20.36 18.00 -1.16
C LEU A 109 19.93 19.46 -1.38
N GLU A 110 20.30 20.34 -0.46
CA GLU A 110 19.95 21.77 -0.52
C GLU A 110 20.47 22.51 -1.77
N CYS A 111 21.45 21.94 -2.47
CA CYS A 111 22.05 22.53 -3.68
C CYS A 111 21.44 22.05 -4.99
N THR A 112 20.44 21.18 -4.93
CA THR A 112 19.69 20.75 -6.09
C THR A 112 18.32 21.41 -6.10
N SER A 113 17.76 21.49 -7.30
CA SER A 113 16.36 21.79 -7.51
C SER A 113 15.78 20.65 -8.33
N GLU A 114 14.71 20.07 -7.80
CA GLU A 114 14.12 18.83 -8.29
C GLU A 114 12.81 19.13 -8.99
N SER A 115 12.55 18.39 -10.04
CA SER A 115 11.25 18.41 -10.71
C SER A 115 10.94 17.05 -11.28
N CYS A 116 9.68 16.65 -11.25
CA CYS A 116 9.26 15.47 -11.99
C CYS A 116 9.03 15.81 -13.47
N ASN A 117 9.51 14.94 -14.35
CA ASN A 117 9.27 15.04 -15.77
C ASN A 117 7.92 14.39 -16.14
N GLU A 118 6.92 15.22 -16.45
CA GLU A 118 5.55 14.80 -16.79
C GLU A 118 5.43 13.92 -18.05
N VAL A 119 6.52 13.70 -18.79
CA VAL A 119 6.55 12.81 -19.97
C VAL A 119 7.17 11.46 -19.63
N THR A 120 8.26 11.45 -18.85
CA THR A 120 9.00 10.21 -18.55
C THR A 120 8.64 9.60 -17.19
N GLY A 121 8.10 10.39 -16.26
CA GLY A 121 7.87 9.99 -14.88
C GLY A 121 9.16 9.85 -14.06
N GLU A 122 10.24 10.46 -14.53
CA GLU A 122 11.55 10.44 -13.85
C GLU A 122 11.80 11.79 -13.17
N CYS A 123 12.57 11.76 -12.08
CA CYS A 123 13.02 12.96 -11.41
C CYS A 123 14.21 13.58 -12.15
N ASP A 124 14.06 14.85 -12.49
CA ASP A 124 15.11 15.71 -13.04
C ASP A 124 15.75 16.53 -11.89
N TYR A 125 17.08 16.60 -11.88
CA TYR A 125 17.87 17.29 -10.87
C TYR A 125 18.74 18.36 -11.52
N VAL A 126 18.56 19.62 -11.10
CA VAL A 126 19.39 20.74 -11.56
C VAL A 126 20.23 21.24 -10.39
N THR A 127 21.55 21.14 -10.53
CA THR A 127 22.53 21.58 -9.53
C THR A 127 22.73 23.10 -9.55
N ASP A 128 22.85 23.71 -8.38
CA ASP A 128 23.22 25.11 -8.18
C ASP A 128 24.44 25.24 -7.26
N ASP A 129 25.63 25.44 -7.84
CA ASP A 129 26.87 25.66 -7.08
C ASP A 129 26.79 26.90 -6.17
N ALA A 130 25.99 27.91 -6.53
CA ALA A 130 25.86 29.13 -5.73
C ALA A 130 25.12 28.88 -4.41
N ALA A 131 24.28 27.84 -4.34
CA ALA A 131 23.62 27.41 -3.12
C ALA A 131 24.61 26.81 -2.10
N CYS A 132 25.80 26.40 -2.55
CA CYS A 132 26.84 25.82 -1.70
C CYS A 132 27.78 26.86 -1.04
N GLY A 133 27.51 28.16 -1.16
CA GLY A 133 28.38 29.19 -0.59
C GLY A 133 28.56 29.07 0.93
N ASP A 134 29.78 28.76 1.36
CA ASP A 134 30.21 28.72 2.78
C ASP A 134 30.64 30.10 3.34
N GLY A 135 30.77 31.11 2.47
CA GLY A 135 31.21 32.45 2.82
C GLY A 135 32.73 32.61 2.95
N ILE A 136 33.53 31.63 2.51
CA ILE A 136 34.99 31.69 2.52
C ILE A 136 35.48 32.18 1.15
N GLU A 137 36.09 33.37 1.11
CA GLU A 137 36.50 34.06 -0.14
C GLU A 137 37.50 33.29 -1.04
N CYS A 138 38.10 32.20 -0.55
CA CYS A 138 39.07 31.40 -1.29
C CYS A 138 38.71 29.92 -1.44
N SER A 139 37.57 29.46 -0.91
CA SER A 139 37.04 28.13 -1.19
C SER A 139 36.29 28.14 -2.52
N THR A 140 36.27 26.99 -3.19
CA THR A 140 35.36 26.74 -4.31
C THR A 140 34.34 25.72 -3.87
N ASN A 141 33.07 26.11 -3.89
CA ASN A 141 31.96 25.27 -3.45
C ASN A 141 31.24 24.74 -4.69
N GLN A 142 31.09 23.43 -4.79
CA GLN A 142 30.47 22.75 -5.92
C GLN A 142 29.33 21.88 -5.45
N CYS A 143 28.22 21.89 -6.19
CA CYS A 143 27.16 20.93 -5.99
C CYS A 143 27.48 19.66 -6.80
N VAL A 144 27.67 18.55 -6.10
CA VAL A 144 27.93 17.25 -6.74
C VAL A 144 26.70 16.36 -6.58
N VAL A 145 26.19 15.87 -7.71
CA VAL A 145 25.03 14.96 -7.76
C VAL A 145 25.27 13.76 -6.85
N GLY A 146 24.34 13.54 -5.90
CA GLY A 146 24.39 12.45 -4.93
C GLY A 146 25.39 12.63 -3.78
N GLN A 147 26.10 13.77 -3.70
CA GLN A 147 26.98 14.12 -2.59
C GLN A 147 26.57 15.43 -1.89
N GLY A 148 25.88 16.32 -2.58
CA GLY A 148 25.53 17.64 -2.09
C GLY A 148 26.68 18.64 -2.27
N CYS A 149 26.73 19.65 -1.41
CA CYS A 149 27.80 20.62 -1.42
C CYS A 149 29.13 20.01 -1.02
N VAL A 150 30.11 20.14 -1.90
CA VAL A 150 31.50 19.78 -1.64
C VAL A 150 32.38 21.02 -1.78
N ASP A 151 33.26 21.20 -0.80
CA ASP A 151 34.19 22.31 -0.77
C ASP A 151 35.55 21.84 -1.27
N ASP A 152 36.16 22.60 -2.18
CA ASP A 152 37.56 22.46 -2.55
C ASP A 152 38.37 23.67 -2.05
N PHE A 153 39.48 23.37 -1.37
CA PHE A 153 40.34 24.35 -0.72
C PHE A 153 41.69 24.41 -1.44
N PRO A 154 41.92 25.42 -2.31
CA PRO A 154 43.19 25.56 -3.00
C PRO A 154 44.35 25.84 -2.02
N GLU A 155 45.56 25.41 -2.36
CA GLU A 155 46.76 25.61 -1.51
C GLU A 155 46.95 27.10 -1.16
N GLY A 156 46.96 27.40 0.13
CA GLY A 156 47.06 28.77 0.65
C GLY A 156 45.73 29.40 1.08
N CYS A 157 44.59 28.72 0.86
CA CYS A 157 43.31 29.11 1.43
C CYS A 157 43.24 28.69 2.92
N CYS A 158 43.17 29.66 3.83
CA CYS A 158 43.00 29.39 5.25
C CYS A 158 41.52 29.15 5.54
N ALA A 159 41.12 27.91 5.81
CA ALA A 159 39.82 27.63 6.40
C ALA A 159 39.74 28.36 7.74
N VAL A 160 38.85 29.35 7.87
CA VAL A 160 38.43 29.84 9.18
C VAL A 160 37.67 28.68 9.83
N SER A 161 38.38 27.93 10.65
CA SER A 161 37.80 26.89 11.48
C SER A 161 36.75 27.55 12.37
N LEU A 162 35.46 27.27 12.12
CA LEU A 162 34.43 27.33 13.15
C LEU A 162 34.64 26.14 14.10
N ASP A 163 35.83 26.06 14.70
CA ASP A 163 36.01 25.28 15.91
C ASP A 163 35.90 26.28 17.05
N GLU A 164 34.90 26.08 17.89
CA GLU A 164 34.75 26.80 19.15
C GLU A 164 36.01 26.58 20.00
N GLY A 165 36.97 27.50 19.88
CA GLY A 165 38.09 27.66 20.79
C GLY A 165 39.40 27.07 20.31
N PHE A 166 40.25 27.90 19.70
CA PHE A 166 41.68 27.75 19.90
C PHE A 166 42.40 29.10 19.99
N GLU A 167 43.28 29.18 20.99
CA GLU A 167 43.90 30.39 21.50
C GLU A 167 44.83 31.09 20.52
N SER A 168 44.93 32.40 20.74
CA SER A 168 45.96 33.31 20.26
C SER A 168 47.34 32.66 20.13
N GLY A 169 47.83 32.55 18.90
CA GLY A 169 49.22 32.20 18.58
C GLY A 169 49.81 33.27 17.67
N THR A 170 50.58 34.18 18.25
CA THR A 170 51.33 35.23 17.58
C THR A 170 52.29 34.66 16.53
N ALA A 171 52.19 35.09 15.27
CA ALA A 171 53.27 34.95 14.31
C ALA A 171 54.37 35.97 14.66
N SER A 172 55.52 35.47 15.09
CA SER A 172 56.75 36.25 15.26
C SER A 172 57.60 36.16 13.99
N GLU A 173 58.16 37.33 13.65
CA GLU A 173 59.23 37.66 12.68
C GLU A 173 58.89 37.68 11.18
#